data_AF-A0A256XQF9-F1
#
_entry.id   AF-A0A256XQF9-F1
#
_cell.length_a   1.000
_cell.length_b   1.000
_cell.length_c   1.000
_cell.angle_alpha   90.00
_cell.angle_beta   90.00
_cell.angle_gamma   90.00
#
_symmetry.space_group_name_H-M   'P 1'
#
loop_
_entity.id
_entity.type
_entity.pdbx_description
1 polymer ?
#
loop_
_entity_poly.entity_id
_entity_poly.type
_entity_poly.pdbx_seq_one_letter_code
_entity_poly.pdbx_strand_id
1 'polypeptide(L)'
;MKKLGRFQVMALLQAARYYHLTSDKEKAFSWGLNRAIFYAWAKRYGKYALYRSSRQKMATNHGIRKTKEGEKVLVYVGNEGVYVGPNGWFIIGDKEQKPDDFVREITRRIEDVMPFEEAWRIALDYVRKFDKRILLDQEKFYNIVYKPVRDNFPEGIKNKKIKQTKLF
;
A
#
# COMPACT_ATOMS: atom_id res chain seq x y z
N MET A 1 -17.17 16.53 12.36
CA MET A 1 -15.91 15.80 12.58
C MET A 1 -15.15 15.70 11.27
N LYS A 2 -13.87 16.06 11.24
CA LYS A 2 -12.98 15.75 10.11
C LYS A 2 -12.91 14.23 9.95
N LYS A 3 -12.81 13.74 8.71
CA LYS A 3 -12.64 12.32 8.38
C LYS A 3 -11.35 12.16 7.59
N LEU A 4 -10.73 10.98 7.66
CA LEU A 4 -9.55 10.69 6.84
C LEU A 4 -9.91 10.66 5.35
N GLY A 5 -9.05 11.27 4.53
CA GLY A 5 -9.16 11.20 3.09
C GLY A 5 -8.76 9.83 2.55
N ARG A 6 -9.33 9.45 1.41
CA ARG A 6 -9.01 8.20 0.69
C ARG A 6 -7.51 8.02 0.42
N PHE A 7 -6.80 9.12 0.16
CA PHE A 7 -5.37 9.11 -0.08
C PHE A 7 -4.59 8.70 1.19
N GLN A 8 -4.91 9.30 2.34
CA GLN A 8 -4.31 8.93 3.63
C GLN A 8 -4.61 7.47 3.99
N VAL A 9 -5.86 7.01 3.80
CA VAL A 9 -6.24 5.62 4.06
C VAL A 9 -5.49 4.65 3.14
N MET A 10 -5.32 4.99 1.85
CA MET A 10 -4.54 4.17 0.91
C MET A 10 -3.08 4.08 1.35
N ALA A 11 -2.45 5.22 1.66
CA ALA A 11 -1.05 5.26 2.08
C ALA A 11 -0.82 4.46 3.36
N LEU A 12 -1.70 4.64 4.36
CA LEU A 12 -1.63 3.96 5.65
C LEU A 12 -1.76 2.44 5.49
N LEU A 13 -2.76 1.97 4.74
CA LEU A 13 -2.99 0.52 4.57
C LEU A 13 -1.89 -0.14 3.72
N GLN A 14 -1.37 0.55 2.69
CA GLN A 14 -0.24 0.03 1.91
C GLN A 14 1.05 -0.02 2.73
N ALA A 15 1.29 0.96 3.60
CA ALA A 15 2.41 0.92 4.54
C ALA A 15 2.24 -0.24 5.54
N ALA A 16 1.07 -0.40 6.14
CA ALA A 16 0.79 -1.52 7.04
C ALA A 16 0.95 -2.88 6.36
N ARG A 17 0.50 -3.02 5.10
CA ARG A 17 0.72 -4.19 4.24
C ARG A 17 2.21 -4.50 4.09
N TYR A 18 3.00 -3.52 3.69
CA TYR A 18 4.44 -3.72 3.47
C TYR A 18 5.15 -4.08 4.79
N TYR A 19 4.84 -3.35 5.87
CA TYR A 19 5.43 -3.63 7.19
C TYR A 19 5.06 -5.03 7.67
N HIS A 20 3.81 -5.46 7.52
CA HIS A 20 3.42 -6.81 7.92
C HIS A 20 4.19 -7.91 7.15
N LEU A 21 4.54 -7.65 5.89
CA LEU A 21 5.27 -8.61 5.05
C LEU A 21 6.79 -8.60 5.26
N THR A 22 7.35 -7.53 5.82
CA THR A 22 8.81 -7.29 5.83
C THR A 22 9.42 -6.91 7.17
N SER A 23 8.61 -6.41 8.11
CA SER A 23 9.02 -5.76 9.35
C SER A 23 9.90 -4.50 9.17
N ASP A 24 9.97 -3.93 7.97
CA ASP A 24 10.75 -2.71 7.68
C ASP A 24 9.82 -1.48 7.65
N LYS A 25 9.88 -0.67 8.71
CA LYS A 25 8.96 0.48 8.90
C LYS A 25 9.27 1.65 7.97
N GLU A 26 10.54 1.93 7.71
CA GLU A 26 10.93 3.04 6.83
C GLU A 26 10.57 2.73 5.37
N LYS A 27 10.87 1.51 4.90
CA LYS A 27 10.42 1.08 3.57
C LYS A 27 8.91 1.00 3.48
N ALA A 28 8.22 0.63 4.57
CA ALA A 28 6.76 0.64 4.58
C ALA A 28 6.18 2.04 4.32
N PHE A 29 6.74 3.08 4.94
CA PHE A 29 6.30 4.46 4.70
C PHE A 29 6.59 4.93 3.28
N SER A 30 7.80 4.65 2.78
CA SER A 30 8.18 4.90 1.39
C SER A 30 7.23 4.20 0.41
N TRP A 31 6.92 2.92 0.65
CA TRP A 31 6.01 2.12 -0.18
C TRP A 31 4.58 2.66 -0.14
N GLY A 32 4.05 2.90 1.06
CA GLY A 32 2.70 3.39 1.27
C GLY A 32 2.42 4.69 0.52
N LEU A 33 3.33 5.67 0.65
CA LEU A 33 3.20 6.94 -0.06
C LEU A 33 3.28 6.73 -1.58
N ASN A 34 4.27 5.99 -2.05
CA ASN A 34 4.47 5.71 -3.47
C ASN A 34 3.23 5.08 -4.12
N ARG A 35 2.63 4.08 -3.45
CA ARG A 35 1.44 3.41 -3.95
C ARG A 35 0.21 4.32 -3.93
N ALA A 36 0.03 5.13 -2.89
CA ALA A 36 -1.06 6.09 -2.85
C ALA A 36 -1.00 7.10 -4.01
N ILE A 37 0.20 7.61 -4.33
CA ILE A 37 0.42 8.51 -5.48
C ILE A 37 0.12 7.77 -6.79
N PHE A 38 0.67 6.56 -6.96
CA PHE A 38 0.42 5.76 -8.16
C PHE A 38 -1.07 5.53 -8.41
N TYR A 39 -1.85 5.14 -7.39
CA TYR A 39 -3.29 4.93 -7.52
C TYR A 39 -4.05 6.23 -7.81
N ALA A 40 -3.65 7.35 -7.20
CA ALA A 40 -4.26 8.65 -7.48
C ALA A 40 -4.04 9.06 -8.94
N TRP A 41 -2.82 8.87 -9.46
CA TRP A 41 -2.48 9.09 -10.87
C TRP A 41 -3.23 8.13 -11.79
N ALA A 42 -3.18 6.82 -11.51
CA ALA A 42 -3.82 5.80 -12.33
C ALA A 42 -5.34 5.99 -12.43
N LYS A 43 -6.00 6.48 -11.36
CA LYS A 43 -7.43 6.82 -11.42
C LYS A 43 -7.73 7.98 -12.38
N ARG A 44 -6.83 8.97 -12.48
CA ARG A 44 -7.02 10.17 -13.32
C ARG A 44 -6.65 9.94 -14.78
N TYR A 45 -5.68 9.08 -15.06
CA TYR A 45 -5.12 8.85 -16.41
C TYR A 45 -5.38 7.42 -16.94
N GLY A 46 -6.24 6.66 -16.26
CA GLY A 46 -6.32 5.19 -16.29
C GLY A 46 -6.84 4.48 -17.55
N LYS A 47 -7.25 5.18 -18.62
CA LYS A 47 -7.51 4.48 -19.89
C LYS A 47 -6.25 3.84 -20.49
N TYR A 48 -5.05 4.23 -20.04
CA TYR A 48 -3.77 3.72 -20.56
C TYR A 48 -2.94 2.88 -19.57
N ALA A 49 -3.32 2.80 -18.28
CA ALA A 49 -2.50 2.18 -17.23
C ALA A 49 -2.69 0.65 -17.09
N LEU A 50 -3.76 0.09 -17.66
CA LEU A 50 -4.06 -1.36 -17.64
C LEU A 50 -3.09 -2.19 -18.50
N TYR A 51 -2.24 -1.54 -19.30
CA TYR A 51 -1.43 -2.18 -20.35
C TYR A 51 -0.10 -2.80 -19.88
N ARG A 52 0.31 -2.66 -18.61
CA ARG A 52 1.53 -3.32 -18.09
C ARG A 52 1.27 -4.62 -17.31
N SER A 53 0.03 -5.10 -17.31
CA SER A 53 -0.39 -6.32 -16.59
C SER A 53 0.05 -7.63 -17.24
N SER A 54 0.56 -7.63 -18.48
CA SER A 54 0.95 -8.88 -19.16
C SER A 54 2.30 -9.46 -18.68
N ARG A 55 3.23 -8.63 -18.16
CA ARG A 55 4.50 -9.12 -17.58
C ARG A 55 4.43 -9.46 -16.08
N GLN A 56 3.37 -9.06 -15.38
CA GLN A 56 3.19 -9.28 -13.93
C GLN A 56 2.50 -10.61 -13.57
N LYS A 57 2.04 -11.40 -14.56
CA LYS A 57 1.34 -12.67 -14.31
C LYS A 57 2.23 -13.80 -13.79
N MET A 58 3.55 -13.65 -13.75
CA MET A 58 4.48 -14.71 -13.32
C MET A 58 4.88 -14.71 -11.82
N ALA A 59 4.29 -13.85 -10.97
CA ALA A 59 4.75 -13.67 -9.59
C ALA A 59 3.69 -13.89 -8.48
N THR A 60 2.62 -14.64 -8.75
CA THR A 60 1.45 -14.72 -7.84
C THR A 60 1.67 -15.48 -6.52
N ASN A 61 2.88 -15.98 -6.20
CA ASN A 61 3.14 -16.68 -4.93
C ASN A 61 4.45 -16.31 -4.22
N HIS A 62 5.21 -15.34 -4.72
CA HIS A 62 6.59 -15.17 -4.28
C HIS A 62 6.85 -13.86 -3.52
N GLY A 63 6.28 -13.76 -2.31
CA GLY A 63 6.72 -12.84 -1.25
C GLY A 63 7.21 -11.45 -1.70
N ILE A 64 8.33 -11.02 -1.13
CA ILE A 64 9.06 -9.83 -1.58
C ILE A 64 10.24 -10.28 -2.44
N ARG A 65 10.41 -9.70 -3.62
CA ARG A 65 11.52 -10.01 -4.52
C ARG A 65 12.23 -8.75 -5.00
N LYS A 66 13.55 -8.83 -5.13
CA LYS A 66 14.35 -7.78 -5.75
C LYS A 66 14.92 -8.29 -7.07
N THR A 67 14.78 -7.53 -8.14
CA THR A 67 15.36 -7.81 -9.44
C THR A 67 16.14 -6.59 -9.94
N LYS A 68 17.10 -6.82 -10.83
CA LYS A 68 17.78 -5.75 -11.55
C LYS A 68 17.33 -5.77 -13.01
N GLU A 69 16.91 -4.63 -13.53
CA GLU A 69 16.64 -4.40 -14.95
C GLU A 69 17.61 -3.31 -15.43
N GLY A 70 18.74 -3.74 -16.00
CA GLY A 70 19.88 -2.87 -16.26
C GLY A 70 20.43 -2.28 -14.95
N GLU A 71 20.57 -0.96 -14.89
CA GLU A 71 21.01 -0.23 -13.70
C GLU A 71 19.88 -0.02 -12.67
N LYS A 72 18.63 -0.31 -13.04
CA LYS A 72 17.47 -0.04 -12.18
C LYS A 72 17.15 -1.24 -11.30
N VAL A 73 16.86 -0.98 -10.03
CA VAL A 73 16.40 -2.00 -9.09
C VAL A 73 14.88 -1.98 -9.03
N LEU A 74 14.26 -3.14 -9.23
CA LEU A 74 12.84 -3.37 -9.01
C LEU A 74 12.62 -4.18 -7.73
N VAL A 75 11.68 -3.73 -6.92
CA VAL A 75 11.15 -4.51 -5.78
C VAL A 75 9.72 -4.90 -6.11
N TYR A 76 9.43 -6.19 -5.98
CA TYR A 76 8.10 -6.73 -6.10
C TYR A 76 7.53 -7.04 -4.71
N VAL A 77 6.29 -6.60 -4.48
CA VAL A 77 5.41 -7.11 -3.42
C VAL A 77 4.38 -8.00 -4.11
N GLY A 78 4.67 -9.30 -4.17
CA GLY A 78 3.91 -10.27 -4.97
C GLY A 78 3.87 -9.90 -6.45
N ASN A 79 2.70 -9.55 -6.98
CA ASN A 79 2.55 -9.14 -8.38
C ASN A 79 2.77 -7.64 -8.65
N GLU A 80 3.08 -6.84 -7.62
CA GLU A 80 3.26 -5.39 -7.75
C GLU A 80 4.74 -4.99 -7.75
N GLY A 81 5.25 -4.54 -8.90
CA GLY A 81 6.65 -4.09 -9.06
C GLY A 81 6.81 -2.57 -8.96
N VAL A 82 7.79 -2.12 -8.19
CA VAL A 82 8.12 -0.69 -8.00
C VAL A 82 9.62 -0.48 -8.10
N TYR A 83 10.02 0.55 -8.83
CA TYR A 83 11.42 0.96 -8.94
C TYR A 83 11.94 1.52 -7.62
N VAL A 84 13.23 1.35 -7.40
CA VAL A 84 13.98 1.89 -6.27
C VAL A 84 15.00 2.89 -6.77
N GLY A 85 15.03 4.06 -6.16
CA GLY A 85 15.99 5.13 -6.45
C GLY A 85 17.37 4.89 -5.83
N PRO A 86 18.34 5.77 -6.11
CA PRO A 86 19.73 5.61 -5.68
C PRO A 86 19.90 5.53 -4.16
N ASN A 87 19.02 6.18 -3.37
CA ASN A 87 19.08 6.12 -1.90
C ASN A 87 18.27 4.94 -1.33
N GLY A 88 17.82 4.03 -2.19
CA GLY A 88 17.07 2.85 -1.81
C GLY A 88 15.56 3.11 -1.61
N TRP A 89 15.04 4.32 -1.81
CA TRP A 89 13.62 4.61 -1.62
C TRP A 89 12.78 4.31 -2.86
N PHE A 90 11.49 4.00 -2.67
CA PHE A 90 10.61 3.74 -3.79
C PHE A 90 10.38 5.02 -4.61
N ILE A 91 10.49 4.91 -5.93
CA ILE A 91 10.44 6.05 -6.84
C ILE A 91 9.17 6.01 -7.72
N ILE A 92 8.66 7.19 -8.06
CA ILE A 92 7.65 7.37 -9.11
C ILE A 92 8.03 8.59 -9.95
N GLY A 93 8.11 8.42 -11.27
CA GLY A 93 8.85 9.37 -12.11
C GLY A 93 10.29 9.47 -11.63
N ASP A 94 10.75 10.68 -11.36
CA ASP A 94 12.11 10.97 -10.87
C ASP A 94 12.15 11.32 -9.38
N LYS A 95 11.04 11.12 -8.64
CA LYS A 95 10.93 11.50 -7.24
C LYS A 95 10.93 10.29 -6.31
N GLU A 96 11.94 10.19 -5.46
CA GLU A 96 11.94 9.26 -4.34
C GLU A 96 10.87 9.65 -3.31
N GLN A 97 10.17 8.66 -2.79
CA GLN A 97 9.16 8.84 -1.73
C GLN A 97 9.80 8.48 -0.40
N LYS A 98 10.28 9.47 0.35
CA LYS A 98 11.03 9.23 1.60
C LYS A 98 10.09 8.96 2.77
N PRO A 99 10.55 8.27 3.84
CA PRO A 99 9.78 8.14 5.07
C PRO A 99 9.31 9.50 5.63
N ASP A 100 10.16 10.53 5.57
CA ASP A 100 9.82 11.88 6.02
C ASP A 100 8.72 12.54 5.18
N ASP A 101 8.65 12.20 3.89
CA ASP A 101 7.55 12.65 3.03
C ASP A 101 6.23 12.01 3.48
N PHE A 102 6.26 10.74 3.88
CA PHE A 102 5.07 10.10 4.45
C PHE A 102 4.64 10.81 5.74
N VAL A 103 5.58 11.14 6.63
CA VAL A 103 5.24 11.88 7.86
C VAL A 103 4.60 13.22 7.53
N ARG A 104 5.20 13.98 6.62
CA ARG A 104 4.73 15.31 6.24
C ARG A 104 3.35 15.29 5.56
N GLU A 105 3.11 14.36 4.64
CA GLU A 105 1.92 14.33 3.79
C GLU A 105 0.78 13.46 4.34
N ILE A 106 1.12 12.43 5.13
CA ILE A 106 0.16 11.42 5.62
C ILE A 106 -0.03 11.54 7.13
N THR A 107 1.04 11.41 7.92
CA THR A 107 0.95 11.38 9.40
C THR A 107 0.27 12.63 9.93
N ARG A 108 0.74 13.82 9.55
CA ARG A 108 0.13 15.10 9.98
C ARG A 108 -1.37 15.21 9.65
N ARG A 109 -1.78 14.68 8.50
CA ARG A 109 -3.20 14.70 8.07
C ARG A 109 -4.06 13.68 8.80
N ILE A 110 -3.44 12.59 9.27
CA ILE A 110 -4.12 11.63 10.14
C ILE A 110 -4.29 12.23 11.54
N GLU A 111 -3.23 12.89 12.06
CA GLU A 111 -3.21 13.54 13.38
C GLU A 111 -4.25 14.66 13.52
N ASP A 112 -4.63 15.32 12.42
CA ASP A 112 -5.78 16.24 12.36
C ASP A 112 -7.13 15.59 12.74
N VAL A 113 -7.20 14.25 12.78
CA VAL A 113 -8.42 13.46 13.03
C VAL A 113 -8.26 12.53 14.24
N MET A 114 -7.12 11.86 14.37
CA MET A 114 -6.82 10.93 15.47
C MET A 114 -5.30 10.70 15.63
N PRO A 115 -4.81 10.23 16.80
CA PRO A 115 -3.39 9.92 16.96
C PRO A 115 -2.88 8.94 15.91
N PHE A 116 -1.73 9.23 15.31
CA PHE A 116 -1.17 8.40 14.24
C PHE A 116 -0.83 6.99 14.71
N GLU A 117 -0.30 6.85 15.91
CA GLU A 117 0.04 5.56 16.52
C GLU A 117 -1.19 4.67 16.64
N GLU A 118 -2.34 5.25 16.99
CA GLU A 118 -3.61 4.53 17.04
C GLU A 118 -4.07 4.12 15.64
N ALA A 119 -4.02 5.03 14.67
CA ALA A 119 -4.37 4.73 13.28
C ALA A 119 -3.47 3.63 12.69
N TRP A 120 -2.16 3.69 12.96
CA TRP A 120 -1.17 2.69 12.57
C TRP A 120 -1.47 1.32 13.17
N ARG A 121 -1.75 1.27 14.48
CA ARG A 121 -2.12 0.03 15.16
C ARG A 121 -3.39 -0.58 14.56
N ILE A 122 -4.44 0.21 14.37
CA ILE A 122 -5.71 -0.25 13.76
C ILE A 122 -5.48 -0.77 12.34
N ALA A 123 -4.69 -0.05 11.53
CA ALA A 123 -4.36 -0.46 10.17
C ALA A 123 -3.59 -1.79 10.14
N LEU A 124 -2.59 -1.94 11.02
CA LEU A 124 -1.80 -3.17 11.11
C LEU A 124 -2.63 -4.35 11.58
N ASP A 125 -3.44 -4.17 12.64
CA ASP A 125 -4.35 -5.20 13.15
C ASP A 125 -5.41 -5.60 12.11
N TYR A 126 -5.85 -4.65 11.28
CA TYR A 126 -6.76 -4.93 10.17
C TYR A 126 -6.09 -5.74 9.06
N VAL A 127 -4.91 -5.31 8.59
CA VAL A 127 -4.16 -5.98 7.52
C VAL A 127 -3.78 -7.41 7.90
N ARG A 128 -3.40 -7.66 9.16
CA ARG A 128 -3.04 -8.99 9.69
C ARG A 128 -4.15 -10.04 9.60
N LYS A 129 -5.41 -9.63 9.42
CA LYS A 129 -6.55 -10.55 9.32
C LYS A 129 -6.69 -11.20 7.95
N PHE A 130 -5.91 -10.78 6.96
CA PHE A 130 -5.99 -11.27 5.59
C PHE A 130 -4.86 -12.24 5.26
N ASP A 131 -5.19 -13.28 4.49
CA ASP A 131 -4.21 -14.23 3.98
C ASP A 131 -3.11 -13.52 3.18
N LYS A 132 -1.88 -14.03 3.30
CA LYS A 132 -0.72 -13.55 2.54
C LYS A 132 -0.98 -13.49 1.02
N ARG A 133 -1.77 -14.43 0.47
CA ARG A 133 -2.17 -14.45 -0.95
C ARG A 133 -3.01 -13.23 -1.37
N ILE A 134 -3.83 -12.69 -0.46
CA ILE A 134 -4.60 -11.45 -0.68
C ILE A 134 -3.64 -10.27 -0.61
N LEU A 135 -2.74 -10.26 0.36
CA LEU A 135 -1.76 -9.18 0.55
C LEU A 135 -0.66 -9.15 -0.51
N LEU A 136 -0.38 -10.23 -1.23
CA LEU A 136 0.60 -10.25 -2.32
C LEU A 136 -0.03 -9.93 -3.69
N ASP A 137 -1.34 -9.82 -3.77
CA ASP A 137 -2.05 -9.54 -5.02
C ASP A 137 -2.60 -8.11 -4.98
N GLN A 138 -2.08 -7.25 -5.85
CA GLN A 138 -2.43 -5.84 -5.94
C GLN A 138 -3.95 -5.61 -6.10
N GLU A 139 -4.61 -6.40 -6.95
CA GLU A 139 -6.04 -6.23 -7.22
C GLU A 139 -6.87 -6.72 -6.03
N LYS A 140 -6.51 -7.87 -5.44
CA LYS A 140 -7.17 -8.38 -4.24
C LYS A 140 -6.99 -7.44 -3.06
N PHE A 141 -5.79 -6.91 -2.85
CA PHE A 141 -5.55 -5.90 -1.81
C PHE A 141 -6.46 -4.69 -2.02
N TYR A 142 -6.53 -4.16 -3.24
CA TYR A 142 -7.39 -3.01 -3.53
C TYR A 142 -8.87 -3.31 -3.27
N ASN A 143 -9.39 -4.43 -3.78
CA ASN A 143 -10.82 -4.75 -3.74
C ASN A 143 -11.30 -5.31 -2.38
N ILE A 144 -10.49 -6.12 -1.71
CA ILE A 144 -10.86 -6.87 -0.50
C ILE A 144 -10.40 -6.15 0.78
N VAL A 145 -9.27 -5.44 0.74
CA VAL A 145 -8.69 -4.79 1.93
C VAL A 145 -8.98 -3.30 1.93
N TYR A 146 -8.57 -2.56 0.91
CA TYR A 146 -8.70 -1.10 0.91
C TYR A 146 -10.12 -0.61 0.63
N LYS A 147 -10.72 -1.01 -0.49
CA LYS A 147 -12.02 -0.52 -0.97
C LYS A 147 -13.15 -0.62 0.07
N PRO A 148 -13.24 -1.67 0.90
CA PRO A 148 -14.31 -1.79 1.90
C PRO A 148 -14.24 -0.80 3.06
N VAL A 149 -13.10 -0.13 3.29
CA VAL A 149 -12.87 0.78 4.43
C VAL A 149 -12.39 2.17 4.02
N ARG A 150 -12.13 2.41 2.73
CA ARG A 150 -11.53 3.67 2.21
C ARG A 150 -12.30 4.96 2.54
N ASP A 151 -13.59 4.84 2.83
CA ASP A 151 -14.53 5.96 3.01
C ASP A 151 -14.95 6.16 4.48
N ASN A 152 -14.61 5.21 5.35
CA ASN A 152 -15.09 5.16 6.73
C ASN A 152 -14.07 4.56 7.70
N PHE A 153 -12.78 4.57 7.37
CA PHE A 153 -11.75 4.20 8.32
C PHE A 153 -11.69 5.23 9.47
N PRO A 154 -11.60 4.80 10.74
CA PRO A 154 -11.47 3.41 11.22
C PRO A 154 -12.81 2.70 11.50
N GLU A 155 -13.95 3.39 11.56
CA GLU A 155 -15.25 2.84 11.97
C GLU A 155 -15.70 1.65 11.11
N GLY A 156 -15.42 1.68 9.81
CA GLY A 156 -15.74 0.63 8.85
C GLY A 156 -15.05 -0.70 9.15
N ILE A 157 -13.96 -0.70 9.93
CA ILE A 157 -13.27 -1.91 10.38
C ILE A 157 -14.01 -2.53 11.57
N LYS A 158 -14.49 -1.71 12.51
CA LYS A 158 -15.17 -2.17 13.74
C LYS A 158 -16.50 -2.86 13.44
N ASN A 159 -17.24 -2.36 12.45
CA ASN A 159 -18.59 -2.82 12.13
C ASN A 159 -18.64 -4.03 11.19
N LYS A 160 -17.51 -4.52 10.68
CA LYS A 160 -17.47 -5.67 9.77
C LYS A 160 -16.94 -6.91 10.48
N LYS A 161 -17.80 -7.92 10.64
CA LYS A 161 -17.34 -9.32 10.74
C LYS A 161 -16.64 -9.64 9.42
N ILE A 162 -15.32 -9.50 9.38
CA ILE A 162 -14.51 -9.94 8.24
C ILE A 162 -14.76 -11.44 8.15
N LYS A 163 -15.60 -11.85 7.18
CA LYS A 163 -15.71 -13.27 6.83
C LYS A 163 -14.29 -13.67 6.44
N GLN A 164 -13.62 -14.46 7.29
CA GLN A 164 -12.35 -15.07 6.94
C GLN A 164 -12.58 -15.77 5.62
N THR A 165 -12.16 -15.16 4.53
CA THR A 165 -12.34 -15.74 3.21
C THR A 165 -11.15 -16.68 3.08
N LYS A 166 -11.22 -17.80 3.80
CA LYS A 166 -10.40 -18.97 3.50
C LYS A 166 -10.85 -19.39 2.10
N LEU A 167 -10.15 -18.90 1.07
CA LEU A 167 -10.21 -19.56 -0.22
C LEU A 167 -9.45 -20.87 -0.05
N PHE A 168 -10.23 -21.95 0.04
CA PHE A 168 -9.78 -23.33 -0.14
C PHE A 168 -8.98 -23.46 -1.43
#